data_AF-A0A7S3KR76-F1
#
_entry.id   AF-A0A7S3KR76-F1
#
_cell.length_a   1.000
_cell.length_b   1.000
_cell.length_c   1.000
_cell.angle_alpha   90.00
_cell.angle_beta   90.00
_cell.angle_gamma   90.00
#
_symmetry.space_group_name_H-M   'P 1'
#
loop_
_entity.id
_entity.type
_entity.pdbx_description
1 polymer ?
#
loop_
_entity_poly.entity_id
_entity_poly.type
_entity_poly.pdbx_seq_one_letter_code
_entity_poly.pdbx_strand_id
1 'polypeptide(L)'
;MNRPPMPPTFLFVFDVSKSAIDTGYLPIVTASILKAIESDTIPGGDRTVVGFLTYDDKVHYYNLKSTLKQPQMIVNTDDDPDFLPLPEDLVVNLSDSKDLVVELLNQLPVMFNDSVEYETNLDHVVKSIGILTKATGAKVFLFESSPMSTKFPHLQVTNKPGVKERPELLKSTSHLFKRYAVELSHYYVSIDQFVIINHNTFKNVATLQDISRYTHGRFYYYSQFNAYQHGIKLDQEFHTALTAKSAWEAVGRIR
;
A
#
# COMPACT_ATOMS: atom_id res chain seq x y z
N MET A 1 -15.54 20.80 -16.26
CA MET A 1 -15.44 19.48 -15.61
C MET A 1 -16.17 18.50 -16.51
N ASN A 2 -15.46 17.57 -17.17
CA ASN A 2 -16.02 16.71 -18.24
C ASN A 2 -16.52 15.33 -17.76
N ARG A 3 -16.72 15.13 -16.45
CA ARG A 3 -17.37 13.95 -15.86
C ARG A 3 -17.75 14.23 -14.39
N PRO A 4 -18.63 13.42 -13.76
CA PRO A 4 -18.91 13.51 -12.33
C PRO A 4 -17.64 13.32 -11.48
N PRO A 5 -17.56 13.93 -10.29
CA PRO A 5 -16.42 13.73 -9.38
C PRO A 5 -16.25 12.24 -9.01
N MET A 6 -15.01 11.75 -9.06
CA MET A 6 -14.69 10.37 -8.67
C MET A 6 -15.13 10.07 -7.22
N PRO A 7 -15.56 8.83 -6.91
CA PRO A 7 -15.78 8.43 -5.53
C PRO A 7 -14.46 8.38 -4.75
N PRO A 8 -14.44 8.74 -3.45
CA PRO A 8 -13.29 8.51 -2.58
C PRO A 8 -12.94 7.02 -2.55
N THR A 9 -11.78 6.68 -3.12
CA THR A 9 -11.33 5.29 -3.27
C THR A 9 -10.08 5.05 -2.46
N PHE A 10 -10.11 4.08 -1.55
CA PHE A 10 -8.99 3.72 -0.68
C PHE A 10 -8.50 2.31 -1.00
N LEU A 11 -7.21 2.19 -1.32
CA LEU A 11 -6.59 0.89 -1.61
C LEU A 11 -5.57 0.58 -0.51
N PHE A 12 -5.74 -0.53 0.19
CA PHE A 12 -4.82 -0.97 1.24
C PHE A 12 -3.95 -2.10 0.70
N VAL A 13 -2.63 -1.94 0.76
CA VAL A 13 -1.66 -2.85 0.15
C VAL A 13 -0.66 -3.30 1.20
N PHE A 14 -0.73 -4.56 1.61
CA PHE A 14 0.05 -5.09 2.73
C PHE A 14 1.15 -6.05 2.28
N ASP A 15 2.38 -5.76 2.67
CA ASP A 15 3.46 -6.75 2.66
C ASP A 15 3.16 -7.86 3.69
N VAL A 16 3.05 -9.10 3.22
CA VAL A 16 2.78 -10.29 4.04
C VAL A 16 3.92 -11.30 4.01
N SER A 17 5.11 -10.86 3.59
CA SER A 17 6.34 -11.64 3.75
C SER A 17 6.60 -11.97 5.22
N LYS A 18 7.43 -12.97 5.47
CA LYS A 18 7.96 -13.32 6.78
C LYS A 18 8.54 -12.12 7.51
N SER A 19 9.30 -11.28 6.80
CA SER A 19 9.90 -10.06 7.38
C SER A 19 8.85 -9.07 7.87
N ALA A 20 7.72 -8.97 7.17
CA ALA A 20 6.63 -8.08 7.51
C ALA A 20 5.81 -8.61 8.68
N ILE A 21 5.46 -9.90 8.66
CA ILE A 21 4.72 -10.55 9.75
C ILE A 21 5.52 -10.48 11.06
N ASP A 22 6.83 -10.68 11.01
CA ASP A 22 7.72 -10.60 12.19
C ASP A 22 7.77 -9.20 12.84
N THR A 23 7.38 -8.14 12.14
CA THR A 23 7.27 -6.80 12.75
C THR A 23 6.05 -6.67 13.66
N GLY A 24 5.02 -7.49 13.46
CA GLY A 24 3.73 -7.40 14.15
C GLY A 24 2.87 -6.20 13.72
N TYR A 25 3.16 -5.56 12.58
CA TYR A 25 2.41 -4.39 12.12
C TYR A 25 1.00 -4.72 11.60
N LEU A 26 0.84 -5.87 10.93
CA LEU A 26 -0.39 -6.21 10.20
C LEU A 26 -1.62 -6.23 11.13
N PRO A 27 -1.61 -6.89 12.32
CA PRO A 27 -2.73 -6.82 13.26
C PRO A 27 -3.07 -5.40 13.72
N ILE A 28 -2.07 -4.53 13.88
CA ILE A 28 -2.26 -3.15 14.33
C ILE A 28 -3.01 -2.36 13.26
N VAL A 29 -2.55 -2.46 12.01
CA VAL A 29 -3.12 -1.72 10.90
C VAL A 29 -4.52 -2.23 10.55
N THR A 30 -4.74 -3.55 10.47
CA THR A 30 -6.08 -4.09 10.17
C THR A 30 -7.09 -3.72 11.26
N ALA A 31 -6.70 -3.75 12.54
CA ALA A 31 -7.53 -3.28 13.64
C ALA A 31 -7.84 -1.77 13.54
N SER A 32 -6.88 -0.96 13.10
CA SER A 32 -7.08 0.48 12.88
C SER A 32 -8.08 0.77 11.75
N ILE A 33 -8.02 0.00 10.66
CA ILE A 33 -9.00 0.07 9.55
C ILE A 33 -10.39 -0.34 10.06
N LEU A 34 -10.50 -1.47 10.77
CA LEU A 34 -11.75 -1.95 11.36
C LEU A 34 -12.40 -0.88 12.24
N LYS A 35 -11.62 -0.31 13.17
CA LYS A 35 -12.08 0.79 14.04
C LYS A 35 -12.56 1.99 13.23
N ALA A 36 -11.88 2.34 12.14
CA ALA A 36 -12.25 3.45 11.28
C ALA A 36 -13.58 3.20 10.53
N ILE A 37 -13.82 1.96 10.09
CA ILE A 37 -15.06 1.50 9.44
C ILE A 37 -16.22 1.46 10.45
N GLU A 38 -15.99 0.94 11.65
CA GLU A 38 -17.00 0.85 12.71
C GLU A 38 -17.43 2.23 13.22
N SER A 39 -16.48 3.17 13.27
CA SER A 39 -16.71 4.53 13.73
C SER A 39 -17.15 5.49 12.61
N ASP A 40 -17.33 5.01 11.37
CA ASP A 40 -17.68 5.79 10.18
C ASP A 40 -16.79 7.04 9.99
N THR A 41 -15.48 6.85 10.19
CA THR A 41 -14.48 7.94 10.12
C THR A 41 -13.75 8.02 8.77
N ILE A 42 -13.93 7.02 7.90
CA ILE A 42 -13.33 7.02 6.57
C ILE A 42 -14.04 8.07 5.70
N PRO A 43 -13.32 9.03 5.10
CA PRO A 43 -13.95 10.08 4.31
C PRO A 43 -14.61 9.54 3.05
N GLY A 44 -15.90 9.86 2.85
CA GLY A 44 -16.62 9.57 1.61
C GLY A 44 -18.06 9.13 1.78
N GLY A 45 -18.45 8.74 3.01
CA GLY A 45 -19.80 8.28 3.33
C GLY A 45 -20.20 7.09 2.45
N ASP A 46 -21.45 7.07 1.99
CA ASP A 46 -22.01 5.98 1.18
C ASP A 46 -21.32 5.76 -0.19
N ARG A 47 -20.49 6.72 -0.63
CA ARG A 47 -19.73 6.63 -1.88
C ARG A 47 -18.32 6.08 -1.69
N THR A 48 -17.93 5.74 -0.46
CA THR A 48 -16.60 5.25 -0.16
C THR A 48 -16.39 3.91 -0.85
N VAL A 49 -15.29 3.81 -1.60
CA VAL A 49 -14.89 2.59 -2.29
C VAL A 49 -13.59 2.11 -1.68
N VAL A 50 -13.47 0.81 -1.44
CA VAL A 50 -12.29 0.18 -0.84
C VAL A 50 -11.79 -1.00 -1.66
N GLY A 51 -10.49 -1.20 -1.66
CA GLY A 51 -9.83 -2.38 -2.22
C GLY A 51 -8.71 -2.83 -1.30
N PHE A 52 -8.39 -4.12 -1.38
CA PHE A 52 -7.35 -4.73 -0.56
C PHE A 52 -6.43 -5.57 -1.43
N LEU A 53 -5.14 -5.46 -1.18
CA LEU A 53 -4.09 -6.29 -1.74
C LEU A 53 -3.19 -6.77 -0.60
N THR A 54 -2.75 -8.02 -0.68
CA THR A 54 -1.55 -8.45 0.05
C THR A 54 -0.51 -8.89 -0.95
N TYR A 55 0.75 -8.89 -0.55
CA TYR A 55 1.81 -9.38 -1.42
C TYR A 55 3.00 -9.93 -0.65
N ASP A 56 3.61 -10.94 -1.25
CA ASP A 56 4.94 -11.46 -0.98
C ASP A 56 5.67 -11.49 -2.34
N ASP A 57 6.21 -12.63 -2.76
CA ASP A 57 6.75 -12.82 -4.11
C ASP A 57 5.64 -12.80 -5.19
N LYS A 58 4.38 -13.01 -4.79
CA LYS A 58 3.17 -12.87 -5.60
C LYS A 58 2.24 -11.78 -5.05
N VAL A 59 1.31 -11.34 -5.89
CA VAL A 59 0.27 -10.37 -5.52
C VAL A 59 -1.05 -11.12 -5.33
N HIS A 60 -1.68 -10.89 -4.18
CA HIS A 60 -2.96 -11.47 -3.81
C HIS A 60 -4.05 -10.40 -3.86
N TYR A 61 -5.08 -10.68 -4.64
CA TYR A 61 -6.26 -9.84 -4.84
C TYR A 61 -7.42 -10.41 -4.04
N TYR A 62 -8.31 -9.55 -3.55
CA TYR A 62 -9.48 -9.98 -2.79
C TYR A 62 -10.75 -9.54 -3.50
N ASN A 63 -11.52 -10.51 -4.00
CA ASN A 63 -12.86 -10.27 -4.50
C ASN A 63 -13.82 -10.14 -3.31
N LEU A 64 -14.47 -8.98 -3.24
CA LEU A 64 -15.34 -8.56 -2.15
C LEU A 64 -16.72 -8.14 -2.65
N LYS A 65 -17.15 -8.67 -3.81
CA LYS A 65 -18.47 -8.39 -4.36
C LYS A 65 -19.57 -8.75 -3.33
N SER A 66 -20.50 -7.84 -3.08
CA SER A 66 -21.55 -7.97 -2.05
C SER A 66 -22.46 -9.19 -2.21
N THR A 67 -22.46 -9.85 -3.37
CA THR A 67 -23.18 -11.11 -3.62
C THR A 67 -22.47 -12.35 -3.05
N LEU A 68 -21.22 -12.23 -2.62
CA LEU A 68 -20.44 -13.32 -2.06
C LEU A 68 -20.82 -13.58 -0.60
N LYS A 69 -20.61 -14.81 -0.15
CA LYS A 69 -20.82 -15.21 1.25
C LYS A 69 -19.57 -15.04 2.13
N GLN A 70 -18.40 -15.03 1.51
CA GLN A 70 -17.09 -14.91 2.15
C GLN A 70 -16.11 -14.27 1.15
N PRO A 71 -15.07 -13.56 1.62
CA PRO A 71 -14.00 -13.03 0.76
C PRO A 71 -13.33 -14.13 -0.07
N GLN A 72 -12.98 -13.84 -1.32
CA GLN A 72 -12.24 -14.77 -2.18
C GLN A 72 -10.88 -14.19 -2.52
N MET A 73 -9.82 -14.89 -2.10
CA MET A 73 -8.45 -14.56 -2.48
C MET A 73 -8.12 -15.12 -3.86
N ILE A 74 -7.59 -14.28 -4.73
CA ILE A 74 -7.15 -14.60 -6.08
C ILE A 74 -5.66 -14.31 -6.17
N VAL A 75 -4.86 -15.32 -6.47
CA VAL A 75 -3.41 -15.19 -6.61
C VAL A 75 -3.07 -15.15 -8.09
N ASN A 76 -2.43 -14.07 -8.54
CA ASN A 76 -1.87 -14.05 -9.90
C ASN A 76 -0.52 -14.77 -9.88
N THR A 77 -0.46 -15.96 -10.48
CA THR A 77 0.77 -16.75 -10.55
C THR A 77 1.71 -16.23 -11.63
N ASP A 78 1.18 -15.57 -12.65
CA ASP A 78 1.96 -14.95 -13.70
C ASP A 78 2.46 -13.57 -13.25
N ASP A 79 3.68 -13.23 -13.63
CA ASP A 79 4.26 -11.91 -13.31
C ASP A 79 3.74 -10.80 -14.24
N ASP A 80 2.77 -11.13 -15.11
CA ASP A 80 2.07 -10.20 -15.98
C ASP A 80 0.75 -9.73 -15.33
N PRO A 81 0.65 -8.45 -14.95
CA PRO A 81 -0.54 -7.89 -14.32
C PRO A 81 -1.71 -7.71 -15.30
N ASP A 82 -1.54 -7.90 -16.61
CA ASP A 82 -2.62 -7.70 -17.59
C ASP A 82 -3.75 -8.75 -17.51
N PHE A 83 -3.57 -9.84 -16.75
CA PHE A 83 -4.53 -10.95 -16.61
C PHE A 83 -5.44 -10.88 -15.38
N LEU A 84 -5.66 -9.68 -14.82
CA LEU A 84 -6.47 -9.54 -13.61
C LEU A 84 -7.96 -9.85 -13.82
N PRO A 85 -8.65 -10.40 -12.80
CA PRO A 85 -10.10 -10.37 -12.73
C PRO A 85 -10.64 -8.95 -12.91
N LEU A 86 -11.90 -8.81 -13.31
CA LEU A 86 -12.55 -7.52 -13.51
C LEU A 86 -12.30 -6.59 -12.30
N PRO A 87 -11.66 -5.41 -12.48
CA PRO A 87 -11.32 -4.51 -11.37
C PRO A 87 -12.50 -4.10 -10.49
N GLU A 88 -13.71 -4.08 -11.05
CA GLU A 88 -14.97 -3.76 -10.36
C GLU A 88 -15.30 -4.72 -9.22
N ASP A 89 -14.83 -5.97 -9.28
CA ASP A 89 -15.05 -6.98 -8.24
C ASP A 89 -13.99 -6.88 -7.10
N LEU A 90 -12.89 -6.16 -7.35
CA LEU A 90 -11.73 -6.02 -6.44
C LEU A 90 -11.73 -4.68 -5.69
N VAL A 91 -12.44 -3.69 -6.23
CA VAL A 91 -12.54 -2.33 -5.69
C VAL A 91 -14.03 -2.02 -5.52
N VAL A 92 -14.55 -2.25 -4.32
CA VAL A 92 -15.99 -2.36 -4.03
C VAL A 92 -16.50 -1.21 -3.17
N ASN A 93 -17.80 -0.93 -3.23
CA ASN A 93 -18.42 0.02 -2.32
C ASN A 93 -18.38 -0.51 -0.88
N LEU A 94 -17.89 0.30 0.06
CA LEU A 94 -17.71 -0.09 1.45
C LEU A 94 -19.04 -0.37 2.16
N SER A 95 -20.09 0.40 1.86
CA SER A 95 -21.41 0.21 2.48
C SER A 95 -22.05 -1.11 2.04
N ASP A 96 -21.93 -1.45 0.75
CA ASP A 96 -22.52 -2.67 0.19
C ASP A 96 -21.77 -3.94 0.62
N SER A 97 -20.45 -3.85 0.78
CA SER A 97 -19.57 -4.99 1.07
C SER A 97 -18.99 -4.99 2.48
N LYS A 98 -19.59 -4.24 3.42
CA LYS A 98 -19.06 -4.02 4.78
C LYS A 98 -18.73 -5.32 5.51
N ASP A 99 -19.65 -6.28 5.49
CA ASP A 99 -19.49 -7.56 6.22
C ASP A 99 -18.29 -8.36 5.69
N LEU A 100 -18.13 -8.43 4.36
CA LEU A 100 -17.00 -9.10 3.71
C LEU A 100 -15.67 -8.39 4.01
N VAL A 101 -15.66 -7.05 4.03
CA VAL A 101 -14.48 -6.26 4.38
C VAL A 101 -14.05 -6.52 5.83
N VAL A 102 -15.01 -6.52 6.75
CA VAL A 102 -14.76 -6.81 8.17
C VAL A 102 -14.24 -8.24 8.35
N GLU A 103 -14.84 -9.22 7.66
CA GLU A 103 -14.39 -10.61 7.69
C GLU A 103 -12.94 -10.73 7.18
N LEU A 104 -12.62 -10.11 6.03
CA LEU A 104 -11.28 -10.11 5.48
C LEU A 104 -10.25 -9.53 6.46
N LEU A 105 -10.52 -8.35 7.02
CA LEU A 105 -9.59 -7.67 7.94
C LEU A 105 -9.30 -8.47 9.21
N ASN A 106 -10.27 -9.24 9.71
CA ASN A 106 -10.09 -10.16 10.82
C ASN A 106 -9.29 -11.41 10.42
N GLN A 107 -9.46 -11.91 9.20
CA GLN A 107 -8.78 -13.10 8.70
C GLN A 107 -7.32 -12.84 8.28
N LEU A 108 -6.99 -11.65 7.78
CA LEU A 108 -5.66 -11.32 7.24
C LEU A 108 -4.50 -11.64 8.20
N PRO A 109 -4.50 -11.22 9.48
CA PRO A 109 -3.42 -11.56 10.40
C PRO A 109 -3.28 -13.07 10.65
N VAL A 110 -4.41 -13.80 10.67
CA VAL A 110 -4.43 -15.25 10.90
C VAL A 110 -3.92 -16.00 9.67
N MET A 111 -4.32 -15.57 8.47
CA MET A 111 -3.98 -16.19 7.19
C MET A 111 -2.47 -16.22 6.94
N PHE A 112 -1.75 -15.16 7.35
CA PHE A 112 -0.32 -15.00 7.08
C PHE A 112 0.57 -15.19 8.32
N ASN A 113 0.02 -15.63 9.45
CA ASN A 113 0.79 -15.78 10.70
C ASN A 113 2.04 -16.67 10.53
N ASP A 114 1.92 -17.71 9.71
CA ASP A 114 2.98 -18.68 9.44
C ASP A 114 3.64 -18.46 8.07
N SER A 115 3.56 -17.25 7.51
CA SER A 115 4.22 -16.89 6.25
C SER A 115 5.72 -17.19 6.33
N VAL A 116 6.28 -17.85 5.31
CA VAL A 116 7.70 -18.23 5.25
C VAL A 116 8.46 -17.53 4.12
N GLU A 117 7.75 -16.78 3.26
CA GLU A 117 8.33 -16.14 2.08
C GLU A 117 9.06 -14.85 2.47
N TYR A 118 10.29 -14.66 1.99
CA TYR A 118 11.09 -13.47 2.29
C TYR A 118 11.20 -12.51 1.11
N GLU A 119 11.01 -13.02 -0.11
CA GLU A 119 11.06 -12.20 -1.31
C GLU A 119 9.76 -11.41 -1.48
N THR A 120 9.88 -10.27 -2.17
CA THR A 120 8.72 -9.47 -2.56
C THR A 120 8.79 -9.02 -4.00
N ASN A 121 7.62 -8.81 -4.61
CA ASN A 121 7.50 -8.30 -5.98
C ASN A 121 6.84 -6.92 -6.04
N LEU A 122 7.55 -5.91 -5.52
CA LEU A 122 7.04 -4.53 -5.48
C LEU A 122 6.76 -3.94 -6.88
N ASP A 123 7.49 -4.35 -7.91
CA ASP A 123 7.24 -3.93 -9.29
C ASP A 123 5.83 -4.34 -9.76
N HIS A 124 5.47 -5.61 -9.54
CA HIS A 124 4.14 -6.12 -9.84
C HIS A 124 3.08 -5.37 -9.02
N VAL A 125 3.29 -5.20 -7.71
CA VAL A 125 2.36 -4.46 -6.83
C VAL A 125 2.04 -3.06 -7.36
N VAL A 126 3.05 -2.29 -7.77
CA VAL A 126 2.84 -0.93 -8.29
C VAL A 126 2.06 -0.94 -9.60
N LYS A 127 2.29 -1.92 -10.48
CA LYS A 127 1.48 -2.08 -11.70
C LYS A 127 0.04 -2.47 -11.39
N SER A 128 -0.16 -3.38 -10.44
CA SER A 128 -1.48 -3.81 -9.98
C SER A 128 -2.30 -2.67 -9.41
N ILE A 129 -1.68 -1.80 -8.61
CA ILE A 129 -2.29 -0.55 -8.15
C ILE A 129 -2.81 0.24 -9.35
N GLY A 130 -1.96 0.45 -10.37
CA GLY A 130 -2.33 1.20 -11.57
C GLY A 130 -3.53 0.62 -12.31
N ILE A 131 -3.62 -0.71 -12.47
CA ILE A 131 -4.75 -1.36 -13.13
C ILE A 131 -6.04 -1.18 -12.33
N LEU A 132 -6.00 -1.40 -11.02
CA LEU A 132 -7.18 -1.31 -10.15
C LEU A 132 -7.72 0.11 -10.04
N THR A 133 -6.86 1.12 -10.09
CA THR A 133 -7.23 2.51 -9.79
C THR A 133 -7.33 3.37 -11.04
N LYS A 134 -7.09 2.84 -12.24
CA LYS A 134 -7.07 3.61 -13.50
C LYS A 134 -8.36 4.39 -13.76
N ALA A 135 -9.51 3.78 -13.42
CA ALA A 135 -10.83 4.36 -13.68
C ALA A 135 -11.31 5.33 -12.58
N THR A 136 -10.89 5.10 -11.33
CA THR A 136 -11.44 5.73 -10.12
C THR A 136 -10.47 6.66 -9.41
N GLY A 137 -9.16 6.57 -9.70
CA GLY A 137 -8.12 7.12 -8.84
C GLY A 137 -8.10 6.40 -7.49
N ALA A 138 -7.16 6.76 -6.62
CA ALA A 138 -7.14 6.22 -5.26
C ALA A 138 -6.20 6.99 -4.34
N LYS A 139 -6.53 6.92 -3.04
CA LYS A 139 -5.54 7.06 -1.99
C LYS A 139 -5.09 5.66 -1.58
N VAL A 140 -3.82 5.35 -1.80
CA VAL A 140 -3.24 4.04 -1.54
C VAL A 140 -2.42 4.11 -0.26
N PHE A 141 -2.59 3.11 0.60
CA PHE A 141 -1.73 2.88 1.77
C PHE A 141 -0.88 1.65 1.49
N LEU A 142 0.40 1.87 1.20
CA LEU A 142 1.36 0.83 0.86
C LEU A 142 2.25 0.55 2.07
N PHE A 143 2.16 -0.66 2.63
CA PHE A 143 2.97 -1.09 3.77
C PHE A 143 4.10 -2.00 3.29
N GLU A 144 5.33 -1.69 3.68
CA GLU A 144 6.52 -2.38 3.20
C GLU A 144 7.48 -2.71 4.35
N SER A 145 7.85 -3.98 4.50
CA SER A 145 8.78 -4.40 5.57
C SER A 145 9.92 -5.27 5.06
N SER A 146 9.69 -6.01 3.99
CA SER A 146 10.65 -6.91 3.34
C SER A 146 11.97 -6.28 2.98
N PRO A 147 13.10 -6.99 3.10
CA PRO A 147 14.35 -6.51 2.52
C PRO A 147 14.15 -6.24 1.02
N MET A 148 14.91 -5.30 0.47
CA MET A 148 14.80 -5.05 -0.96
C MET A 148 15.16 -6.30 -1.74
N SER A 149 14.29 -6.68 -2.67
CA SER A 149 14.46 -7.91 -3.43
C SER A 149 15.78 -7.92 -4.18
N THR A 150 16.48 -9.05 -4.09
CA THR A 150 17.72 -9.29 -4.83
C THR A 150 17.48 -9.36 -6.34
N LYS A 151 16.23 -9.63 -6.76
CA LYS A 151 15.79 -9.69 -8.16
C LYS A 151 16.02 -8.39 -8.93
N PHE A 152 16.13 -7.25 -8.23
CA PHE A 152 16.37 -5.95 -8.86
C PHE A 152 17.74 -5.39 -8.47
N PRO A 153 18.78 -5.56 -9.31
CA PRO A 153 20.16 -5.15 -9.00
C PRO A 153 20.28 -3.67 -8.61
N HIS A 154 19.43 -2.81 -9.19
CA HIS A 154 19.42 -1.37 -8.93
C HIS A 154 18.79 -1.00 -7.57
N LEU A 155 18.07 -1.92 -6.93
CA LEU A 155 17.58 -1.79 -5.56
C LEU A 155 18.53 -2.41 -4.55
N GLN A 156 19.60 -3.10 -4.96
CA GLN A 156 20.50 -3.69 -3.99
C GLN A 156 21.32 -2.65 -3.21
N VAL A 157 21.81 -3.08 -2.04
CA VAL A 157 22.73 -2.28 -1.21
C VAL A 157 23.99 -2.01 -2.01
N THR A 158 24.10 -0.80 -2.58
CA THR A 158 25.42 -0.33 -3.01
C THR A 158 26.26 -0.17 -1.73
N ASN A 159 27.39 -0.88 -1.65
CA ASN A 159 28.30 -1.04 -0.50
C ASN A 159 28.08 -0.11 0.70
N LYS A 160 28.03 -0.68 1.92
CA LYS A 160 27.92 0.06 3.20
C LYS A 160 28.86 1.29 3.20
N PRO A 161 28.34 2.51 3.27
CA PRO A 161 29.16 3.70 3.10
C PRO A 161 30.02 3.97 4.33
N GLY A 162 31.29 4.32 4.10
CA GLY A 162 32.10 5.05 5.07
C GLY A 162 31.59 6.49 5.23
N VAL A 163 31.78 7.07 6.42
CA VAL A 163 31.09 8.26 6.97
C VAL A 163 31.49 9.61 6.32
N LYS A 164 32.15 9.65 5.16
CA LYS A 164 32.49 10.93 4.52
C LYS A 164 31.32 11.44 3.67
N GLU A 165 31.16 12.76 3.60
CA GLU A 165 30.08 13.47 2.90
C GLU A 165 29.88 12.97 1.47
N ARG A 166 28.79 12.24 1.22
CA ARG A 166 28.49 11.55 -0.03
C ARG A 166 27.07 11.93 -0.49
N PRO A 167 26.86 13.14 -1.03
CA PRO A 167 25.54 13.64 -1.41
C PRO A 167 24.85 12.81 -2.51
N GLU A 168 25.61 11.99 -3.24
CA GLU A 168 25.06 11.05 -4.22
C GLU A 168 24.25 9.92 -3.59
N LEU A 169 24.46 9.60 -2.30
CA LEU A 169 23.64 8.62 -1.57
C LEU A 169 22.22 9.09 -1.32
N LEU A 170 21.96 10.40 -1.47
CA LEU A 170 20.63 11.00 -1.36
C LEU A 170 19.85 10.95 -2.69
N LYS A 171 20.47 10.46 -3.77
CA LYS A 171 19.85 10.33 -5.08
C LYS A 171 19.30 8.92 -5.27
N SER A 172 18.15 8.82 -5.93
CA SER A 172 17.60 7.53 -6.36
C SER A 172 18.62 6.80 -7.25
N THR A 173 18.84 5.52 -6.97
CA THR A 173 19.69 4.63 -7.76
C THR A 173 19.02 4.15 -9.06
N SER A 174 17.71 4.37 -9.19
CA SER A 174 16.90 4.01 -10.35
C SER A 174 15.78 5.02 -10.56
N HIS A 175 15.30 5.12 -11.80
CA HIS A 175 14.15 5.95 -12.17
C HIS A 175 12.87 5.14 -12.40
N LEU A 176 12.89 3.83 -12.14
CA LEU A 176 11.75 2.94 -12.36
C LEU A 176 10.52 3.40 -11.58
N PHE A 177 10.63 3.52 -10.25
CA PHE A 177 9.52 3.96 -9.40
C PHE A 177 9.08 5.38 -9.69
N LYS A 178 9.99 6.28 -10.05
CA LYS A 178 9.63 7.62 -10.52
C LYS A 178 8.74 7.55 -11.77
N ARG A 179 9.06 6.70 -12.75
CA ARG A 179 8.25 6.54 -13.97
C ARG A 179 6.85 6.04 -13.65
N TYR A 180 6.73 5.01 -12.82
CA TYR A 180 5.42 4.50 -12.39
C TYR A 180 4.63 5.53 -11.61
N ALA A 181 5.26 6.20 -10.64
CA ALA A 181 4.62 7.22 -9.83
C ALA A 181 4.07 8.38 -10.67
N VAL A 182 4.82 8.83 -11.69
CA VAL A 182 4.34 9.85 -12.63
C VAL A 182 3.14 9.34 -13.43
N GLU A 183 3.16 8.10 -13.92
CA GLU A 183 2.01 7.52 -14.61
C GLU A 183 0.77 7.44 -13.69
N LEU A 184 0.94 6.91 -12.49
CA LEU A 184 -0.11 6.82 -11.47
C LEU A 184 -0.69 8.18 -11.09
N SER A 185 0.14 9.23 -11.07
CA SER A 185 -0.31 10.60 -10.81
C SER A 185 -1.29 11.10 -11.88
N HIS A 186 -1.15 10.66 -13.15
CA HIS A 186 -2.12 10.98 -14.21
C HIS A 186 -3.46 10.27 -14.03
N TYR A 187 -3.49 9.17 -13.27
CA TYR A 187 -4.71 8.47 -12.86
C TYR A 187 -5.28 9.00 -11.53
N TYR A 188 -4.76 10.12 -11.01
CA TYR A 188 -5.17 10.70 -9.72
C TYR A 188 -4.92 9.76 -8.53
N VAL A 189 -3.85 8.98 -8.59
CA VAL A 189 -3.43 8.09 -7.51
C VAL A 189 -2.41 8.80 -6.63
N SER A 190 -2.63 8.75 -5.31
CA SER A 190 -1.70 9.20 -4.28
C SER A 190 -1.31 8.03 -3.40
N ILE A 191 -0.02 7.78 -3.19
CA ILE A 191 0.46 6.64 -2.40
C ILE A 191 1.15 7.11 -1.13
N ASP A 192 0.54 6.82 0.02
CA ASP A 192 1.15 6.95 1.33
C ASP A 192 1.92 5.65 1.63
N GLN A 193 3.25 5.74 1.75
CA GLN A 193 4.13 4.60 2.04
C GLN A 193 4.44 4.50 3.53
N PHE A 194 4.24 3.32 4.10
CA PHE A 194 4.59 2.97 5.47
C PHE A 194 5.69 1.91 5.44
N VAL A 195 6.95 2.35 5.59
CA VAL A 195 8.11 1.46 5.62
C VAL A 195 8.43 1.10 7.06
N ILE A 196 8.24 -0.17 7.42
CA ILE A 196 8.31 -0.66 8.79
C ILE A 196 9.36 -1.75 8.88
N ILE A 197 10.45 -1.54 9.62
CA ILE A 197 11.54 -2.53 9.70
C ILE A 197 11.88 -2.86 11.15
N ASN A 198 11.95 -4.14 11.50
CA ASN A 198 12.34 -4.60 12.83
C ASN A 198 13.84 -4.48 13.12
N HIS A 199 14.67 -4.48 12.07
CA HIS A 199 16.13 -4.36 12.16
C HIS A 199 16.63 -3.18 11.33
N ASN A 200 17.81 -2.66 11.66
CA ASN A 200 18.44 -1.58 10.90
C ASN A 200 19.06 -2.10 9.60
N THR A 201 18.21 -2.50 8.66
CA THR A 201 18.58 -3.00 7.34
C THR A 201 18.49 -1.86 6.31
N PHE A 202 19.38 -1.89 5.32
CA PHE A 202 19.35 -0.90 4.25
C PHE A 202 18.11 -1.11 3.38
N LYS A 203 17.34 -0.03 3.17
CA LYS A 203 16.08 -0.03 2.41
C LYS A 203 16.11 0.85 1.16
N ASN A 204 17.24 1.47 0.82
CA ASN A 204 17.35 2.43 -0.30
C ASN A 204 16.18 3.42 -0.33
N VAL A 205 15.95 4.08 0.80
CA VAL A 205 14.84 5.04 0.97
C VAL A 205 14.85 6.10 -0.13
N ALA A 206 16.05 6.51 -0.60
CA ALA A 206 16.20 7.47 -1.70
C ALA A 206 15.43 7.07 -2.96
N THR A 207 15.45 5.78 -3.33
CA THR A 207 14.73 5.24 -4.49
C THR A 207 13.29 4.87 -4.16
N LEU A 208 13.01 4.25 -3.01
CA LEU A 208 11.65 3.82 -2.65
C LEU A 208 10.70 4.99 -2.45
N GLN A 209 11.16 6.10 -1.87
CA GLN A 209 10.33 7.28 -1.65
C GLN A 209 9.85 7.94 -2.96
N ASP A 210 10.43 7.60 -4.12
CA ASP A 210 9.97 8.15 -5.40
C ASP A 210 8.51 7.78 -5.68
N ILE A 211 8.03 6.64 -5.16
CA ILE A 211 6.62 6.23 -5.27
C ILE A 211 5.71 7.28 -4.63
N SER A 212 5.87 7.57 -3.34
CA SER A 212 5.07 8.57 -2.62
C SER A 212 5.36 9.99 -3.12
N ARG A 213 6.63 10.34 -3.35
CA ARG A 213 7.05 11.70 -3.76
C ARG A 213 6.39 12.16 -5.05
N TYR A 214 6.35 11.31 -6.07
CA TYR A 214 5.81 11.68 -7.38
C TYR A 214 4.32 11.35 -7.55
N THR A 215 3.72 10.61 -6.61
CA THR A 215 2.26 10.49 -6.47
C THR A 215 1.66 11.51 -5.50
N HIS A 216 2.48 12.38 -4.89
CA HIS A 216 2.09 13.40 -3.91
C HIS A 216 1.54 12.84 -2.59
N GLY A 217 1.90 11.60 -2.25
CA GLY A 217 1.61 11.01 -0.96
C GLY A 217 2.68 11.31 0.10
N ARG A 218 2.58 10.60 1.22
CA ARG A 218 3.47 10.73 2.37
C ARG A 218 4.38 9.52 2.52
N PHE A 219 5.53 9.71 3.13
CA PHE A 219 6.48 8.64 3.41
C PHE A 219 6.72 8.55 4.92
N TYR A 220 6.30 7.45 5.52
CA TYR A 220 6.49 7.13 6.94
C TYR A 220 7.55 6.05 7.07
N TYR A 221 8.52 6.27 7.96
CA TYR A 221 9.63 5.35 8.17
C TYR A 221 9.79 5.00 9.64
N TYR A 222 9.67 3.71 9.94
CA TYR A 222 9.77 3.14 11.28
C TYR A 222 11.01 2.26 11.35
N SER A 223 12.14 2.84 11.75
CA SER A 223 13.38 2.09 11.99
C SER A 223 13.31 1.30 13.29
N GLN A 224 13.75 0.04 13.28
CA GLN A 224 13.76 -0.81 14.48
C GLN A 224 12.38 -0.88 15.17
N PHE A 225 11.33 -1.03 14.36
CA PHE A 225 9.97 -1.16 14.81
C PHE A 225 9.81 -2.37 15.74
N ASN A 226 9.05 -2.15 16.81
CA ASN A 226 8.69 -3.16 17.78
C ASN A 226 7.22 -2.89 18.12
N ALA A 227 6.34 -3.85 17.82
CA ALA A 227 4.90 -3.66 17.97
C ALA A 227 4.50 -3.25 19.41
N TYR A 228 5.17 -3.77 20.44
CA TYR A 228 4.88 -3.44 21.82
C TYR A 228 5.24 -1.99 22.17
N GLN A 229 6.39 -1.50 21.71
CA GLN A 229 6.85 -0.13 22.02
C GLN A 229 6.27 0.93 21.09
N HIS A 230 6.15 0.61 19.81
CA HIS A 230 5.86 1.56 18.74
C HIS A 230 4.47 1.39 18.13
N GLY A 231 3.71 0.37 18.52
CA GLY A 231 2.42 0.06 17.91
C GLY A 231 1.38 1.17 18.05
N ILE A 232 1.32 1.84 19.19
CA ILE A 232 0.42 2.99 19.41
C ILE A 232 0.75 4.14 18.43
N LYS A 233 2.04 4.39 18.19
CA LYS A 233 2.47 5.41 17.24
C LYS A 233 2.02 5.07 15.82
N LEU A 234 2.24 3.83 15.39
CA LEU A 234 1.81 3.35 14.08
C LEU A 234 0.29 3.48 13.90
N ASP A 235 -0.49 3.02 14.89
CA ASP A 235 -1.95 3.13 14.87
C ASP A 235 -2.39 4.59 14.73
N GLN A 236 -1.85 5.50 15.55
CA GLN A 236 -2.25 6.91 15.53
C GLN A 236 -1.86 7.62 14.23
N GLU A 237 -0.63 7.42 13.73
CA GLU A 237 -0.17 8.05 12.48
C GLU A 237 -0.95 7.51 11.28
N PHE A 238 -1.17 6.20 11.21
CA PHE A 238 -1.98 5.59 10.15
C PHE A 238 -3.44 6.03 10.23
N HIS A 239 -4.07 5.99 11.40
CA HIS A 239 -5.46 6.44 11.59
C HIS A 239 -5.62 7.91 11.19
N THR A 240 -4.65 8.77 11.53
CA THR A 240 -4.63 10.17 11.10
C THR A 240 -4.51 10.28 9.58
N ALA A 241 -3.67 9.47 8.94
CA ALA A 241 -3.52 9.45 7.49
C ALA A 241 -4.80 8.98 6.78
N LEU A 242 -5.46 7.94 7.30
CA LEU A 242 -6.70 7.36 6.78
C LEU A 242 -7.88 8.34 6.87
N THR A 243 -8.04 8.97 8.03
CA THR A 243 -9.21 9.85 8.32
C THR A 243 -8.99 11.31 7.92
N ALA A 244 -7.79 11.68 7.47
CA ALA A 244 -7.48 13.04 7.05
C ALA A 244 -8.38 13.51 5.90
N LYS A 245 -8.93 14.72 6.06
CA LYS A 245 -9.63 15.44 4.99
C LYS A 245 -8.68 15.58 3.78
N SER A 246 -9.09 15.01 2.66
CA SER A 246 -8.30 14.94 1.43
C SER A 246 -9.09 15.55 0.28
N ALA A 247 -8.42 16.30 -0.59
CA ALA A 247 -8.98 16.78 -1.85
C ALA A 247 -8.59 15.81 -2.96
N TRP A 248 -9.57 15.35 -3.72
CA TRP A 248 -9.39 14.42 -4.83
C TRP A 248 -9.24 15.18 -6.15
N GLU A 249 -8.50 14.61 -7.10
CA GLU A 249 -8.29 15.20 -8.45
C GLU A 249 -7.76 16.66 -8.43
N ALA A 250 -7.00 17.01 -7.39
CA ALA A 250 -6.59 18.39 -7.14
C ALA A 250 -5.47 18.87 -8.08
N VAL A 251 -5.57 20.13 -8.51
CA VAL A 251 -4.52 20.83 -9.29
C VAL A 251 -4.26 22.18 -8.65
N GLY A 252 -2.99 22.44 -8.29
CA GLY A 252 -2.54 23.74 -7.78
C GLY A 252 -1.94 24.60 -8.89
N ARG A 253 -2.30 25.89 -8.95
CA ARG A 253 -1.68 26.86 -9.85
C ARG A 253 -1.42 28.17 -9.12
N ILE A 254 -0.16 28.58 -9.05
CA ILE A 254 0.24 29.93 -8.63
C ILE A 254 0.23 30.81 -9.88
N ARG A 255 -0.43 31.98 -9.80
CA ARG A 255 -0.48 32.98 -10.88
C ARG A 255 0.28 34.22 -10.47
#